data_AF-A0AA88DDL4-F1
#
_entry.id   AF-A0AA88DDL4-F1
#
_cell.length_a   1.000
_cell.length_b   1.000
_cell.length_c   1.000
_cell.angle_alpha   90.00
_cell.angle_beta   90.00
_cell.angle_gamma   90.00
#
_symmetry.space_group_name_H-M   'P 1'
#
loop_
_entity.id
_entity.type
_entity.pdbx_description
1 polymer ?
#
loop_
_entity_poly.entity_id
_entity_poly.type
_entity_poly.pdbx_seq_one_letter_code
_entity_poly.pdbx_strand_id
1 'polypeptide(L)'
;MALTLRVWVVSNIRWSRRPLLGAISPYPSLNLKLSSLSDAKLSCVLDTECDDFLPWLERKAGTEISSVLSIGKSEHGSIRAEHRAPFASRVIRTGDCILRVPYNAQLASDNLPPEINTLIGDGIGNIAKLAIVVLLEKKSGGDSDWAPYISRLPHPWEMHNTIFWSEDELEMIRQSSLYWETINQKFLIEKEYLAIRQSNKHAIEHIPGVSETIAYKNFMHAYALVVSRAWGSMKGVSLIPFADFLNHDGTSEAFVLNDDNKQLSEVVADRNYSPGEQVLIRYGKFSNVTLLLDFGFTVRTTFMTREVRSANGKGKGIPQSLRAFGRVLSCVSPQELSDLVKEAEENDGHLARRPLRKISREIEAHKILIARIMRLVEEYEASIESLVLGSSSFACERLALRRRMAWDLLNGELRVLKSASAWLKNYCTALTMTGSNQ
;
A
#
# COMPACT_ATOMS: atom_id res chain seq x y z
N MET A 1 -6.71 -22.49 -11.41
CA MET A 1 -6.50 -21.71 -12.65
C MET A 1 -6.93 -20.24 -12.51
N ALA A 2 -8.19 -19.94 -12.17
CA ALA A 2 -8.63 -18.55 -11.94
C ALA A 2 -7.99 -17.90 -10.70
N LEU A 3 -7.83 -18.65 -9.61
CA LEU A 3 -7.18 -18.18 -8.38
C LEU A 3 -5.68 -17.92 -8.58
N THR A 4 -4.97 -18.79 -9.30
CA THR A 4 -3.50 -18.72 -9.50
C THR A 4 -3.08 -17.52 -10.37
N LEU A 5 -3.88 -17.17 -11.38
CA LEU A 5 -3.67 -15.95 -12.19
C LEU A 5 -4.07 -14.67 -11.46
N ARG A 6 -5.13 -14.70 -10.63
CA ARG A 6 -5.52 -13.58 -9.75
C ARG A 6 -4.47 -13.33 -8.67
N VAL A 7 -3.85 -14.39 -8.15
CA VAL A 7 -2.75 -14.33 -7.18
C VAL A 7 -1.44 -13.88 -7.83
N TRP A 8 -1.15 -14.29 -9.07
CA TRP A 8 0.12 -13.97 -9.74
C TRP A 8 0.31 -12.48 -10.14
N VAL A 9 -0.78 -11.72 -10.31
CA VAL A 9 -0.69 -10.25 -10.49
C VAL A 9 -0.10 -9.57 -9.23
N VAL A 10 -0.09 -10.23 -8.07
CA VAL A 10 0.20 -9.59 -6.77
C VAL A 10 1.20 -10.35 -5.88
N SER A 11 1.48 -11.64 -6.12
CA SER A 11 2.25 -12.45 -5.16
C SER A 11 3.74 -12.52 -5.46
N ASN A 12 4.49 -11.56 -4.89
CA ASN A 12 5.82 -11.80 -4.32
C ASN A 12 6.31 -10.63 -3.44
N ILE A 13 5.47 -10.08 -2.56
CA ILE A 13 5.91 -9.17 -1.50
C ILE A 13 4.97 -9.33 -0.30
N ARG A 14 5.18 -10.35 0.55
CA ARG A 14 4.47 -10.39 1.84
C ARG A 14 5.35 -10.62 3.07
N TRP A 15 6.67 -10.58 2.92
CA TRP A 15 7.62 -10.68 4.03
C TRP A 15 8.76 -9.64 3.96
N SER A 16 8.48 -8.47 3.39
CA SER A 16 9.32 -7.28 3.50
C SER A 16 8.44 -6.03 3.36
N ARG A 17 7.56 -5.81 4.33
CA ARG A 17 6.82 -4.53 4.44
C ARG A 17 7.85 -3.44 4.78
N ARG A 18 8.29 -2.75 3.72
CA ARG A 18 9.35 -1.71 3.63
C ARG A 18 10.77 -2.27 3.82
N PRO A 19 11.69 -2.08 2.86
CA PRO A 19 13.05 -2.56 3.03
C PRO A 19 13.74 -1.76 4.14
N LEU A 20 14.38 -2.46 5.07
CA LEU A 20 15.48 -1.91 5.87
C LEU A 20 16.60 -1.58 4.88
N LEU A 21 16.72 -0.32 4.47
CA LEU A 21 17.85 0.13 3.65
C LEU A 21 18.89 0.76 4.56
N GLY A 22 19.87 -0.06 4.96
CA GLY A 22 21.19 0.43 5.34
C GLY A 22 21.88 1.01 4.11
N ALA A 23 22.46 2.20 4.31
CA ALA A 23 23.40 2.96 3.47
C ALA A 23 23.64 2.46 2.02
N ILE A 24 23.25 3.28 1.03
CA ILE A 24 23.77 3.14 -0.35
C ILE A 24 24.22 4.51 -0.89
N SER A 25 25.46 4.51 -1.38
CA SER A 25 26.24 5.57 -2.05
C SER A 25 25.63 6.04 -3.40
N PRO A 26 25.95 7.24 -3.93
CA PRO A 26 25.18 7.87 -5.00
C PRO A 26 25.53 7.36 -6.40
N TYR A 27 24.52 7.14 -7.25
CA TYR A 27 24.65 6.98 -8.69
C TYR A 27 23.95 8.14 -9.43
N PRO A 28 24.42 8.52 -10.63
CA PRO A 28 24.06 9.79 -11.25
C PRO A 28 22.65 9.81 -11.84
N SER A 29 22.00 10.96 -11.69
CA SER A 29 20.65 11.28 -12.16
C SER A 29 20.60 11.52 -13.67
N LEU A 30 19.62 10.88 -14.34
CA LEU A 30 19.26 11.16 -15.73
C LEU A 30 18.01 12.06 -15.74
N ASN A 31 18.21 13.31 -16.15
CA ASN A 31 17.16 14.32 -16.32
C ASN A 31 16.24 13.95 -17.49
N LEU A 32 14.98 13.61 -17.18
CA LEU A 32 13.88 13.62 -18.14
C LEU A 32 12.93 14.76 -17.76
N LYS A 33 13.00 15.85 -18.52
CA LYS A 33 12.03 16.95 -18.46
C LYS A 33 10.67 16.43 -18.93
N LEU A 34 9.75 16.24 -17.99
CA LEU A 34 8.33 16.11 -18.30
C LEU A 34 7.68 17.47 -18.03
N SER A 35 7.08 18.05 -19.07
CA SER A 35 6.41 19.36 -19.02
C SER A 35 5.27 19.34 -18.01
N SER A 36 5.28 20.33 -17.11
CA SER A 36 4.35 20.57 -16.02
C SER A 36 2.91 20.77 -16.50
N LEU A 37 1.98 20.04 -15.89
CA LEU A 37 0.55 20.32 -15.96
C LEU A 37 0.18 21.33 -14.86
N SER A 38 -0.19 22.52 -15.31
CA SER A 38 -0.83 23.68 -14.65
C SER A 38 -1.08 23.60 -13.13
N ASP A 39 -0.43 24.53 -12.42
CA ASP A 39 -0.68 24.92 -11.03
C ASP A 39 -2.12 25.36 -10.79
N ALA A 40 -2.93 24.50 -10.17
CA ALA A 40 -4.02 24.99 -9.35
C ALA A 40 -3.40 25.49 -8.04
N LYS A 41 -3.40 26.81 -7.82
CA LYS A 41 -3.01 27.44 -6.55
C LYS A 41 -3.88 26.87 -5.43
N LEU A 42 -3.40 25.85 -4.72
CA LEU A 42 -3.99 25.41 -3.46
C LEU A 42 -3.75 26.52 -2.43
N SER A 43 -4.82 27.17 -1.96
CA SER A 43 -4.73 28.10 -0.83
C SER A 43 -4.63 27.29 0.46
N CYS A 44 -3.49 27.39 1.16
CA CYS A 44 -3.31 26.82 2.49
C CYS A 44 -4.09 27.63 3.53
N VAL A 45 -5.03 26.99 4.23
CA VAL A 45 -5.63 27.53 5.45
C VAL A 45 -4.91 26.91 6.64
N LEU A 46 -4.31 27.74 7.50
CA LEU A 46 -3.67 27.30 8.74
C LEU A 46 -4.71 26.63 9.64
N ASP A 47 -4.34 25.49 10.24
CA ASP A 47 -5.22 24.79 11.17
C ASP A 47 -5.00 25.30 12.60
N THR A 48 -5.74 26.33 13.00
CA THR A 48 -5.65 26.92 14.36
C THR A 48 -6.02 25.92 15.47
N GLU A 49 -6.68 24.80 15.14
CA GLU A 49 -6.94 23.72 16.11
C GLU A 49 -5.70 22.84 16.40
N CYS A 50 -4.57 23.12 15.75
CA CYS A 50 -3.34 22.33 15.87
C CYS A 50 -2.14 23.11 16.41
N ASP A 51 -2.34 24.35 16.87
CA ASP A 51 -1.28 25.23 17.35
C ASP A 51 -0.57 24.68 18.61
N ASP A 52 -1.26 23.84 19.40
CA ASP A 52 -0.72 23.18 20.59
C ASP A 52 0.05 21.87 20.30
N PHE A 53 -0.11 21.29 19.11
CA PHE A 53 0.40 19.95 18.79
C PHE A 53 1.93 19.91 18.70
N LEU A 54 2.53 20.79 17.88
CA LEU A 54 3.99 20.84 17.75
C LEU A 54 4.68 21.21 19.08
N PRO A 55 4.23 22.24 19.82
CA PRO A 55 4.79 22.53 21.15
C PRO A 55 4.65 21.39 22.16
N TRP A 56 3.57 20.60 22.10
CA TRP A 56 3.47 19.38 22.91
C TRP A 56 4.50 18.33 22.49
N LEU A 57 4.60 18.05 21.19
CA LEU A 57 5.49 17.02 20.68
C LEU A 57 6.96 17.34 20.97
N GLU A 58 7.36 18.61 20.83
CA GLU A 58 8.71 19.09 21.15
C GLU A 58 9.04 18.97 22.63
N ARG A 59 8.09 19.27 23.53
CA ARG A 59 8.26 19.03 24.97
C ARG A 59 8.43 17.54 25.29
N LYS A 60 7.62 16.68 24.67
CA LYS A 60 7.72 15.22 24.85
C LYS A 60 9.03 14.66 24.29
N ALA A 61 9.48 15.17 23.15
CA ALA A 61 10.72 14.77 22.51
C ALA A 61 11.97 15.33 23.22
N GLY A 62 11.85 16.47 23.90
CA GLY A 62 12.98 17.21 24.49
C GLY A 62 13.85 17.90 23.43
N THR A 63 13.36 18.07 22.20
CA THR A 63 14.06 18.70 21.08
C THR A 63 13.07 19.29 20.09
N GLU A 64 13.52 20.27 19.28
CA GLU A 64 12.77 20.76 18.12
C GLU A 64 12.48 19.61 17.14
N ILE A 65 11.24 19.53 16.66
CA ILE A 65 10.80 18.50 15.70
C ILE A 65 10.98 19.00 14.27
N SER A 66 10.57 20.25 14.02
CA SER A 66 10.71 20.91 12.72
C SER A 66 10.56 22.43 12.85
N SER A 67 11.50 23.18 12.28
CA SER A 67 11.41 24.63 12.12
C SER A 67 11.04 25.05 10.69
N VAL A 68 10.68 24.11 9.81
CA VAL A 68 10.38 24.37 8.39
C VAL A 68 8.96 23.99 7.99
N LEU A 69 8.19 23.41 8.91
CA LEU A 69 6.83 22.95 8.66
C LEU A 69 5.80 23.69 9.53
N SER A 70 4.60 23.81 9.00
CA SER A 70 3.38 24.19 9.73
C SER A 70 2.26 23.19 9.42
N ILE A 71 1.27 23.07 10.31
CA ILE A 71 0.10 22.22 10.06
C ILE A 71 -0.97 23.07 9.39
N GLY A 72 -1.45 22.58 8.25
CA GLY A 72 -2.55 23.17 7.52
C GLY A 72 -3.57 22.13 7.13
N LYS A 73 -4.67 22.62 6.57
CA LYS A 73 -5.74 21.78 6.04
C LYS A 73 -5.57 21.62 4.53
N SER A 74 -5.54 20.38 4.09
CA SER A 74 -5.32 20.00 2.69
C SER A 74 -6.64 19.61 2.03
N GLU A 75 -6.90 20.17 0.84
CA GLU A 75 -7.94 19.67 -0.08
C GLU A 75 -7.46 18.45 -0.89
N HIS A 76 -6.18 18.06 -0.74
CA HIS A 76 -5.57 16.92 -1.39
C HIS A 76 -6.06 15.63 -0.72
N GLY A 77 -7.13 15.08 -1.27
CA GLY A 77 -7.87 13.95 -0.72
C GLY A 77 -9.33 14.15 -1.09
N SER A 78 -9.87 13.28 -1.94
CA SER A 78 -11.15 13.52 -2.58
C SER A 78 -12.28 13.66 -1.53
N ILE A 79 -12.97 14.82 -1.60
CA ILE A 79 -14.18 15.27 -0.86
C ILE A 79 -13.94 15.79 0.56
N ARG A 80 -13.92 17.13 0.72
CA ARG A 80 -14.34 18.00 1.86
C ARG A 80 -13.98 17.66 3.31
N ALA A 81 -13.41 16.49 3.61
CA ALA A 81 -12.72 16.23 4.85
C ALA A 81 -11.34 16.86 4.71
N GLU A 82 -11.22 18.07 5.25
CA GLU A 82 -9.95 18.76 5.39
C GLU A 82 -8.97 17.86 6.15
N HIS A 83 -8.05 17.19 5.45
CA HIS A 83 -7.04 16.38 6.11
C HIS A 83 -5.90 17.28 6.57
N ARG A 84 -5.48 17.11 7.84
CA ARG A 84 -4.29 17.77 8.37
C ARG A 84 -3.06 17.26 7.62
N ALA A 85 -2.27 18.19 7.11
CA ALA A 85 -1.04 17.90 6.40
C ALA A 85 0.05 18.92 6.76
N PRO A 86 1.34 18.54 6.69
CA PRO A 86 2.43 19.49 6.82
C PRO A 86 2.61 20.32 5.54
N PHE A 87 2.76 21.63 5.72
CA PHE A 87 3.08 22.58 4.67
C PHE A 87 4.40 23.27 4.99
N ALA A 88 5.15 23.63 3.96
CA ALA A 88 6.39 24.37 4.12
C ALA A 88 6.08 25.77 4.67
N SER A 89 6.60 26.10 5.85
CA SER A 89 6.44 27.44 6.44
C SER A 89 7.43 28.46 5.86
N ARG A 90 8.49 27.96 5.23
CA ARG A 90 9.52 28.72 4.51
C ARG A 90 10.06 27.89 3.35
N VAL A 91 10.98 28.47 2.57
CA VAL A 91 11.65 27.72 1.49
C VAL A 91 12.41 26.53 2.09
N ILE A 92 12.18 25.34 1.54
CA ILE A 92 12.92 24.11 1.86
C ILE A 92 13.73 23.74 0.61
N ARG A 93 15.02 23.48 0.76
CA ARG A 93 15.89 23.05 -0.34
C ARG A 93 16.04 21.53 -0.32
N THR A 94 16.33 20.99 -1.49
CA THR A 94 16.70 19.58 -1.64
C THR A 94 17.88 19.24 -0.71
N GLY A 95 17.76 18.16 0.05
CA GLY A 95 18.73 17.75 1.06
C GLY A 95 18.52 18.35 2.46
N ASP A 96 17.62 19.32 2.61
CA ASP A 96 17.28 19.85 3.93
C ASP A 96 16.51 18.80 4.75
N CYS A 97 16.76 18.80 6.06
CA CYS A 97 15.98 18.00 7.00
C CYS A 97 14.62 18.66 7.24
N ILE A 98 13.54 17.94 6.90
CA ILE A 98 12.16 18.41 7.03
C ILE A 98 11.66 18.27 8.47
N LEU A 99 11.89 17.11 9.09
CA LEU A 99 11.52 16.83 10.46
C LEU A 99 12.40 15.75 11.07
N ARG A 100 12.50 15.75 12.40
CA ARG A 100 13.12 14.69 13.21
C ARG A 100 12.25 14.36 14.40
N VAL A 101 11.99 13.07 14.61
CA VAL A 101 11.19 12.58 15.75
C VAL A 101 11.98 11.49 16.47
N PRO A 102 12.54 11.79 17.65
CA PRO A 102 13.21 10.80 18.48
C PRO A 102 12.28 9.64 18.88
N TYR A 103 12.83 8.44 19.07
CA TYR A 103 12.04 7.23 19.35
C TYR A 103 11.23 7.32 20.65
N ASN A 104 11.71 8.04 21.66
CA ASN A 104 10.99 8.24 22.94
C ASN A 104 9.70 9.07 22.78
N ALA A 105 9.54 9.83 21.69
CA ALA A 105 8.33 10.59 21.38
C ALA A 105 7.34 9.79 20.52
N GLN A 106 7.76 8.64 19.96
CA GLN A 106 6.92 7.78 19.13
C GLN A 106 5.98 6.93 19.99
N LEU A 107 4.90 6.43 19.38
CA LEU A 107 4.02 5.44 20.00
C LEU A 107 4.26 4.09 19.32
N ALA A 108 4.81 3.13 20.05
CA ALA A 108 5.31 1.87 19.52
C ALA A 108 4.78 0.67 20.31
N SER A 109 4.95 -0.53 19.75
CA SER A 109 4.43 -1.76 20.36
C SER A 109 5.07 -2.09 21.72
N ASP A 110 6.24 -1.51 22.02
CA ASP A 110 6.93 -1.63 23.31
C ASP A 110 6.34 -0.75 24.42
N ASN A 111 5.48 0.22 24.07
CA ASN A 111 4.67 0.95 25.05
C ASN A 111 3.53 0.10 25.63
N LEU A 112 3.36 -1.14 25.17
CA LEU A 112 2.38 -2.06 25.75
C LEU A 112 2.80 -2.43 27.19
N PRO A 113 1.92 -2.25 28.20
CA PRO A 113 2.24 -2.58 29.58
C PRO A 113 2.76 -4.03 29.72
N PRO A 114 3.84 -4.28 30.48
CA PRO A 114 4.45 -5.61 30.59
C PRO A 114 3.47 -6.70 31.01
N GLU A 115 2.49 -6.36 31.85
CA GLU A 115 1.43 -7.26 32.30
C GLU A 115 0.60 -7.74 31.10
N ILE A 116 0.22 -6.82 30.21
CA ILE A 116 -0.56 -7.12 29.00
C ILE A 116 0.30 -7.83 27.96
N ASN A 117 1.56 -7.41 27.77
CA ASN A 117 2.46 -8.04 26.78
C ASN A 117 2.74 -9.51 27.12
N THR A 118 2.94 -9.82 28.41
CA THR A 118 3.15 -11.20 28.89
C THR A 118 1.93 -12.08 28.65
N LEU A 119 0.72 -11.53 28.80
CA LEU A 119 -0.54 -12.25 28.62
C LEU A 119 -0.85 -12.55 27.15
N ILE A 120 -0.59 -11.58 26.26
CA ILE A 120 -0.87 -11.72 24.84
C ILE A 120 0.15 -12.65 24.16
N GLY A 121 1.38 -12.68 24.67
CA GLY A 121 2.46 -13.53 24.19
C GLY A 121 3.07 -13.08 22.85
N ASP A 122 4.05 -13.83 22.37
CA ASP A 122 4.81 -13.50 21.15
C ASP A 122 4.13 -13.96 19.85
N GLY A 123 3.03 -14.71 19.95
CA GLY A 123 2.26 -15.17 18.80
C GLY A 123 1.40 -14.10 18.12
N ILE A 124 1.25 -12.92 18.74
CA ILE A 124 0.47 -11.80 18.22
C ILE A 124 1.39 -10.79 17.51
N GLY A 125 1.01 -10.39 16.30
CA GLY A 125 1.81 -9.47 15.50
C GLY A 125 1.96 -8.08 16.13
N ASN A 126 3.09 -7.42 15.84
CA ASN A 126 3.37 -6.08 16.40
C ASN A 126 2.32 -5.02 16.02
N ILE A 127 1.65 -5.19 14.87
CA ILE A 127 0.55 -4.31 14.45
C ILE A 127 -0.62 -4.43 15.45
N ALA A 128 -1.03 -5.65 15.80
CA ALA A 128 -2.08 -5.89 16.78
C ALA A 128 -1.67 -5.39 18.17
N LYS A 129 -0.40 -5.60 18.59
CA LYS A 129 0.11 -5.07 19.86
C LYS A 129 0.03 -3.54 19.92
N LEU A 130 0.51 -2.84 18.89
CA LEU A 130 0.42 -1.39 18.80
C LEU A 130 -1.04 -0.89 18.69
N ALA A 131 -1.93 -1.65 18.04
CA ALA A 131 -3.36 -1.32 18.01
C ALA A 131 -3.96 -1.33 19.43
N ILE A 132 -3.54 -2.25 20.30
CA ILE A 132 -3.96 -2.27 21.70
C ILE A 132 -3.41 -1.06 22.46
N VAL A 133 -2.13 -0.72 22.26
CA VAL A 133 -1.55 0.51 22.85
C VAL A 133 -2.40 1.73 22.48
N VAL A 134 -2.74 1.90 21.20
CA VAL A 134 -3.62 3.01 20.73
C VAL A 134 -4.97 3.01 21.46
N LEU A 135 -5.56 1.84 21.71
CA LEU A 135 -6.82 1.74 22.45
C LEU A 135 -6.69 2.10 23.93
N LEU A 136 -5.59 1.69 24.57
CA LEU A 136 -5.30 2.04 25.96
C LEU A 136 -5.09 3.55 26.12
N GLU A 137 -4.31 4.17 25.24
CA GLU A 137 -4.10 5.62 25.24
C GLU A 137 -5.41 6.38 24.99
N LYS A 138 -6.26 5.90 24.06
CA LYS A 138 -7.60 6.46 23.84
C LYS A 138 -8.47 6.41 25.10
N LYS A 139 -8.40 5.31 25.85
CA LYS A 139 -9.17 5.12 27.08
C LYS A 139 -8.69 6.04 28.20
N SER A 140 -7.38 6.22 28.33
CA SER A 140 -6.78 7.13 29.33
C SER A 140 -7.18 8.60 29.10
N GLY A 141 -7.65 8.95 27.89
CA GLY A 141 -8.24 10.26 27.62
C GLY A 141 -7.26 11.38 27.94
N GLY A 142 -7.66 12.34 28.77
CA GLY A 142 -6.81 13.48 29.17
C GLY A 142 -5.58 13.10 30.00
N ASP A 143 -5.57 11.91 30.62
CA ASP A 143 -4.44 11.42 31.41
C ASP A 143 -3.36 10.75 30.55
N SER A 144 -3.62 10.56 29.25
CA SER A 144 -2.62 10.04 28.31
C SER A 144 -1.60 11.11 27.98
N ASP A 145 -0.31 10.78 28.11
CA ASP A 145 0.78 11.61 27.60
C ASP A 145 0.69 11.83 26.08
N TRP A 146 0.04 10.92 25.35
CA TRP A 146 -0.21 10.98 23.91
C TRP A 146 -1.58 11.55 23.55
N ALA A 147 -2.38 12.06 24.51
CA ALA A 147 -3.71 12.58 24.25
C ALA A 147 -3.76 13.58 23.08
N PRO A 148 -2.82 14.55 22.94
CA PRO A 148 -2.82 15.48 21.82
C PRO A 148 -2.57 14.80 20.46
N TYR A 149 -1.85 13.69 20.42
CA TYR A 149 -1.66 12.91 19.20
C TYR A 149 -2.86 12.03 18.88
N ILE A 150 -3.34 11.29 19.88
CA ILE A 150 -4.43 10.33 19.74
C ILE A 150 -5.73 11.02 19.31
N SER A 151 -6.01 12.23 19.81
CA SER A 151 -7.18 13.02 19.44
C SER A 151 -7.18 13.49 17.97
N ARG A 152 -6.01 13.46 17.30
CA ARG A 152 -5.82 13.89 15.91
C ARG A 152 -5.78 12.72 14.92
N LEU A 153 -5.80 11.48 15.40
CA LEU A 153 -5.90 10.31 14.55
C LEU A 153 -7.28 10.26 13.86
N PRO A 154 -7.36 9.82 12.60
CA PRO A 154 -8.63 9.74 11.88
C PRO A 154 -9.69 8.93 12.61
N HIS A 155 -10.90 9.45 12.62
CA HIS A 155 -12.06 8.74 13.11
C HIS A 155 -12.48 7.62 12.16
N PRO A 156 -13.25 6.62 12.64
CA PRO A 156 -13.67 5.49 11.80
C PRO A 156 -14.40 5.89 10.51
N TRP A 157 -15.16 6.99 10.53
CA TRP A 157 -15.92 7.46 9.36
C TRP A 157 -15.05 8.12 8.27
N GLU A 158 -13.83 8.54 8.61
CA GLU A 158 -12.83 9.09 7.69
C GLU A 158 -11.98 7.99 7.05
N MET A 159 -12.09 6.74 7.53
CA MET A 159 -11.31 5.61 7.02
C MET A 159 -12.02 4.96 5.82
N HIS A 160 -11.31 4.93 4.69
CA HIS A 160 -11.84 4.38 3.43
C HIS A 160 -11.20 3.05 3.01
N ASN A 161 -10.41 2.43 3.89
CA ASN A 161 -9.88 1.07 3.68
C ASN A 161 -11.01 0.07 3.35
N THR A 162 -10.77 -0.87 2.44
CA THR A 162 -11.79 -1.85 2.02
C THR A 162 -12.27 -2.75 3.15
N ILE A 163 -11.49 -2.89 4.23
CA ILE A 163 -11.94 -3.61 5.43
C ILE A 163 -13.18 -2.95 6.07
N PHE A 164 -13.43 -1.65 5.84
CA PHE A 164 -14.62 -0.92 6.30
C PHE A 164 -15.72 -0.79 5.26
N TRP A 165 -15.58 -1.44 4.11
CA TRP A 165 -16.62 -1.45 3.08
C TRP A 165 -17.72 -2.44 3.45
N SER A 166 -18.97 -2.05 3.18
CA SER A 166 -20.10 -2.98 3.22
C SER A 166 -19.95 -4.04 2.14
N GLU A 167 -20.76 -5.11 2.20
CA GLU A 167 -20.65 -6.15 1.16
C GLU A 167 -21.10 -5.66 -0.21
N ASP A 168 -22.09 -4.77 -0.29
CA ASP A 168 -22.47 -4.10 -1.54
C ASP A 168 -21.36 -3.19 -2.07
N GLU A 169 -20.62 -2.51 -1.19
CA GLU A 169 -19.47 -1.70 -1.59
C GLU A 169 -18.33 -2.61 -2.08
N LEU A 170 -18.06 -3.72 -1.41
CA LEU A 170 -17.01 -4.67 -1.78
C LEU A 170 -17.33 -5.38 -3.11
N GLU A 171 -18.61 -5.59 -3.41
CA GLU A 171 -19.08 -6.14 -4.68
C GLU A 171 -18.60 -5.33 -5.90
N MET A 172 -18.47 -4.02 -5.75
CA MET A 172 -17.94 -3.12 -6.78
C MET A 172 -16.57 -3.53 -7.32
N ILE A 173 -15.78 -4.28 -6.54
CA ILE A 173 -14.43 -4.70 -6.90
C ILE A 173 -14.25 -6.22 -7.00
N ARG A 174 -15.33 -7.00 -7.16
CA ARG A 174 -15.30 -8.48 -7.19
C ARG A 174 -14.27 -9.08 -8.16
N GLN A 175 -13.99 -8.40 -9.27
CA GLN A 175 -13.06 -8.83 -10.32
C GLN A 175 -11.58 -8.62 -9.93
N SER A 176 -11.31 -7.66 -9.04
CA SER A 176 -9.97 -7.40 -8.51
C SER A 176 -9.52 -8.48 -7.54
N SER A 177 -8.20 -8.70 -7.42
CA SER A 177 -7.65 -9.52 -6.33
C SER A 177 -7.95 -8.91 -4.96
N LEU A 178 -8.13 -7.59 -4.89
CA LEU A 178 -8.39 -6.85 -3.67
C LEU A 178 -9.63 -7.33 -2.93
N TYR A 179 -10.65 -7.84 -3.64
CA TYR A 179 -11.84 -8.43 -3.02
C TYR A 179 -11.48 -9.53 -2.03
N TRP A 180 -10.69 -10.52 -2.48
CA TRP A 180 -10.27 -11.65 -1.65
C TRP A 180 -9.21 -11.25 -0.63
N GLU A 181 -8.33 -10.32 -0.98
CA GLU A 181 -7.33 -9.78 -0.03
C GLU A 181 -8.01 -9.07 1.14
N THR A 182 -9.10 -8.35 0.90
CA THR A 182 -9.90 -7.69 1.93
C THR A 182 -10.55 -8.72 2.86
N ILE A 183 -11.18 -9.76 2.31
CA ILE A 183 -11.80 -10.85 3.10
C ILE A 183 -10.74 -11.52 3.98
N ASN A 184 -9.59 -11.87 3.39
CA ASN A 184 -8.50 -12.48 4.14
C ASN A 184 -7.97 -11.55 5.24
N GLN A 185 -7.87 -10.24 4.99
CA GLN A 185 -7.43 -9.29 5.99
C GLN A 185 -8.44 -9.17 7.14
N LYS A 186 -9.75 -9.10 6.85
CA LYS A 186 -10.81 -9.12 7.86
C LYS A 186 -10.70 -10.38 8.74
N PHE A 187 -10.52 -11.55 8.13
CA PHE A 187 -10.34 -12.82 8.84
C PHE A 187 -9.09 -12.84 9.73
N LEU A 188 -7.96 -12.32 9.24
CA LEU A 188 -6.73 -12.25 10.03
C LEU A 188 -6.88 -11.33 11.25
N ILE A 189 -7.49 -10.15 11.08
CA ILE A 189 -7.76 -9.22 12.18
C ILE A 189 -8.69 -9.87 13.21
N GLU A 190 -9.74 -10.55 12.77
CA GLU A 190 -10.64 -11.28 13.66
C GLU A 190 -9.92 -12.40 14.43
N LYS A 191 -9.07 -13.17 13.74
CA LYS A 191 -8.26 -14.22 14.39
C LYS A 191 -7.35 -13.64 15.48
N GLU A 192 -6.63 -12.57 15.20
CA GLU A 192 -5.77 -11.90 16.19
C GLU A 192 -6.60 -11.34 17.35
N TYR A 193 -7.73 -10.70 17.05
CA TYR A 193 -8.65 -10.21 18.07
C TYR A 193 -9.17 -11.32 18.99
N LEU A 194 -9.59 -12.44 18.44
CA LEU A 194 -10.08 -13.58 19.22
C LEU A 194 -8.97 -14.20 20.07
N ALA A 195 -7.75 -14.30 19.53
CA ALA A 195 -6.59 -14.77 20.29
C ALA A 195 -6.28 -13.83 21.46
N ILE A 196 -6.32 -12.51 21.25
CA ILE A 196 -6.20 -11.52 22.34
C ILE A 196 -7.31 -11.72 23.37
N ARG A 197 -8.56 -11.87 22.96
CA ARG A 197 -9.69 -12.07 23.90
C ARG A 197 -9.58 -13.38 24.68
N GLN A 198 -9.09 -14.44 24.06
CA GLN A 198 -8.94 -15.77 24.68
C GLN A 198 -7.78 -15.79 25.68
N SER A 199 -6.59 -15.30 25.31
CA SER A 199 -5.43 -15.21 26.21
C SER A 199 -5.70 -14.31 27.42
N ASN A 200 -6.69 -13.42 27.31
CA ASN A 200 -7.04 -12.46 28.35
C ASN A 200 -8.34 -12.75 29.09
N LYS A 201 -8.98 -13.91 28.90
CA LYS A 201 -10.29 -14.20 29.52
C LYS A 201 -10.29 -13.99 31.04
N HIS A 202 -9.17 -14.28 31.72
CA HIS A 202 -9.03 -14.09 33.17
C HIS A 202 -8.40 -12.73 33.58
N ALA A 203 -7.69 -12.04 32.70
CA ALA A 203 -6.95 -10.81 33.04
C ALA A 203 -7.71 -9.52 32.71
N ILE A 204 -8.44 -9.48 31.58
CA ILE A 204 -9.26 -8.31 31.18
C ILE A 204 -10.45 -8.11 32.12
N GLU A 205 -10.96 -9.18 32.74
CA GLU A 205 -12.06 -9.10 33.71
C GLU A 205 -11.64 -8.35 35.01
N HIS A 206 -10.34 -8.30 35.32
CA HIS A 206 -9.82 -7.61 36.52
C HIS A 206 -9.46 -6.14 36.28
N ILE A 207 -9.47 -5.65 35.04
CA ILE A 207 -9.21 -4.23 34.73
C ILE A 207 -10.52 -3.57 34.28
N PRO A 208 -11.18 -2.78 35.16
CA PRO A 208 -12.47 -2.15 34.85
C PRO A 208 -12.42 -1.38 33.53
N GLY A 209 -13.37 -1.67 32.64
CA GLY A 209 -13.55 -0.96 31.37
C GLY A 209 -12.60 -1.31 30.22
N VAL A 210 -11.61 -2.20 30.41
CA VAL A 210 -10.74 -2.64 29.29
C VAL A 210 -11.50 -3.52 28.30
N SER A 211 -12.44 -4.33 28.77
CA SER A 211 -13.25 -5.20 27.91
C SER A 211 -14.09 -4.42 26.91
N GLU A 212 -14.76 -3.33 27.34
CA GLU A 212 -15.52 -2.45 26.42
C GLU A 212 -14.60 -1.66 25.49
N THR A 213 -13.43 -1.25 25.98
CA THR A 213 -12.43 -0.52 25.19
C THR A 213 -11.95 -1.35 24.00
N ILE A 214 -11.66 -2.64 24.23
CA ILE A 214 -11.21 -3.59 23.21
C ILE A 214 -12.41 -4.34 22.61
N ALA A 215 -13.44 -3.60 22.19
CA ALA A 215 -14.47 -4.13 21.32
C ALA A 215 -13.90 -4.36 19.90
N TYR A 216 -14.38 -5.38 19.19
CA TYR A 216 -13.87 -5.74 17.85
C TYR A 216 -13.83 -4.56 16.87
N LYS A 217 -14.87 -3.72 16.85
CA LYS A 217 -14.92 -2.53 15.99
C LYS A 217 -13.82 -1.51 16.31
N ASN A 218 -13.54 -1.29 17.60
CA ASN A 218 -12.48 -0.39 18.05
C ASN A 218 -11.11 -0.97 17.72
N PHE A 219 -10.92 -2.28 17.94
CA PHE A 219 -9.69 -2.98 17.57
C PHE A 219 -9.42 -2.92 16.07
N MET A 220 -10.43 -3.18 15.24
CA MET A 220 -10.33 -3.08 13.78
C MET A 220 -9.98 -1.65 13.32
N HIS A 221 -10.56 -0.63 13.96
CA HIS A 221 -10.20 0.78 13.72
C HIS A 221 -8.74 1.08 14.10
N ALA A 222 -8.33 0.71 15.30
CA ALA A 222 -6.95 0.90 15.77
C ALA A 222 -5.95 0.13 14.89
N TYR A 223 -6.29 -1.09 14.47
CA TYR A 223 -5.50 -1.87 13.54
C TYR A 223 -5.31 -1.16 12.20
N ALA A 224 -6.38 -0.60 11.65
CA ALA A 224 -6.32 0.16 10.40
C ALA A 224 -5.49 1.44 10.53
N LEU A 225 -5.57 2.13 11.68
CA LEU A 225 -4.71 3.27 11.98
C LEU A 225 -3.23 2.86 11.97
N VAL A 226 -2.90 1.75 12.62
CA VAL A 226 -1.52 1.24 12.65
C VAL A 226 -1.05 0.82 11.24
N VAL A 227 -1.86 0.08 10.49
CA VAL A 227 -1.52 -0.35 9.12
C VAL A 227 -1.28 0.84 8.19
N SER A 228 -2.10 1.89 8.29
CA SER A 228 -2.01 3.07 7.41
C SER A 228 -0.89 4.05 7.81
N ARG A 229 -0.51 4.10 9.10
CA ARG A 229 0.34 5.18 9.64
C ARG A 229 1.62 4.73 10.32
N ALA A 230 1.82 3.44 10.59
CA ALA A 230 3.02 3.00 11.29
C ALA A 230 4.20 2.75 10.33
N TRP A 231 5.40 2.96 10.85
CA TRP A 231 6.66 2.61 10.20
C TRP A 231 7.33 1.44 10.93
N GLY A 232 8.01 0.60 10.16
CA GLY A 232 8.83 -0.49 10.71
C GLY A 232 10.24 -0.02 11.03
N SER A 233 10.79 -0.47 12.15
CA SER A 233 12.19 -0.32 12.54
C SER A 233 12.73 -1.68 13.03
N MET A 234 14.01 -1.74 13.41
CA MET A 234 14.54 -2.93 14.07
C MET A 234 13.84 -3.24 15.41
N LYS A 235 13.15 -2.26 16.00
CA LYS A 235 12.42 -2.40 17.27
C LYS A 235 10.95 -2.81 17.12
N GLY A 236 10.46 -2.99 15.88
CA GLY A 236 9.07 -3.35 15.62
C GLY A 236 8.37 -2.33 14.76
N VAL A 237 7.14 -1.94 15.13
CA VAL A 237 6.38 -0.89 14.44
C VAL A 237 6.09 0.27 15.38
N SER A 238 6.11 1.48 14.85
CA SER A 238 5.78 2.70 15.58
C SER A 238 4.92 3.65 14.74
N LEU A 239 3.97 4.30 15.41
CA LEU A 239 3.35 5.53 14.96
C LEU A 239 4.30 6.67 15.29
N ILE A 240 4.61 7.50 14.30
CA ILE A 240 5.57 8.61 14.42
C ILE A 240 4.75 9.91 14.34
N PRO A 241 4.42 10.54 15.48
CA PRO A 241 3.64 11.77 15.48
C PRO A 241 4.27 12.82 14.58
N PHE A 242 3.42 13.59 13.89
CA PHE A 242 3.79 14.61 12.89
C PHE A 242 4.30 14.05 11.56
N ALA A 243 5.16 13.04 11.57
CA ALA A 243 5.58 12.36 10.34
C ALA A 243 4.41 11.62 9.66
N ASP A 244 3.48 11.09 10.46
CA ASP A 244 2.26 10.43 9.99
C ASP A 244 1.21 11.37 9.37
N PHE A 245 1.41 12.68 9.42
CA PHE A 245 0.56 13.65 8.72
C PHE A 245 1.03 13.89 7.27
N LEU A 246 2.26 13.49 6.93
CA LEU A 246 2.77 13.63 5.56
C LEU A 246 1.99 12.73 4.61
N ASN A 247 1.45 13.30 3.52
CA ASN A 247 0.65 12.57 2.54
C ASN A 247 1.52 11.89 1.47
N HIS A 248 0.91 10.93 0.76
CA HIS A 248 1.59 10.17 -0.28
C HIS A 248 1.71 10.92 -1.61
N ASP A 249 2.93 10.96 -2.16
CA ASP A 249 3.18 11.15 -3.58
C ASP A 249 4.00 9.98 -4.15
N GLY A 250 3.54 9.44 -5.28
CA GLY A 250 4.23 8.38 -6.01
C GLY A 250 5.50 8.87 -6.71
N THR A 251 5.61 10.17 -7.03
CA THR A 251 6.80 10.74 -7.69
C THR A 251 7.91 11.12 -6.73
N SER A 252 7.58 11.42 -5.48
CA SER A 252 8.56 11.76 -4.45
C SER A 252 9.56 10.63 -4.19
N GLU A 253 10.82 10.97 -4.01
CA GLU A 253 11.87 10.09 -3.50
C GLU A 253 12.11 10.30 -1.99
N ALA A 254 11.40 11.21 -1.33
CA ALA A 254 11.47 11.39 0.11
C ALA A 254 10.69 10.28 0.83
N PHE A 255 11.24 9.78 1.94
CA PHE A 255 10.60 8.79 2.79
C PHE A 255 11.08 8.99 4.24
N VAL A 256 10.35 8.41 5.19
CA VAL A 256 10.80 8.38 6.59
C VAL A 256 11.96 7.41 6.72
N LEU A 257 13.09 7.94 7.18
CA LEU A 257 14.31 7.22 7.53
C LEU A 257 14.31 6.94 9.03
N ASN A 258 14.79 5.76 9.41
CA ASN A 258 14.97 5.35 10.80
C ASN A 258 16.47 5.20 11.07
N ASP A 259 17.00 5.99 11.99
CA ASP A 259 18.40 5.90 12.45
C ASP A 259 18.41 5.27 13.84
N ASP A 260 18.61 3.95 13.88
CA ASP A 260 18.66 3.19 15.12
C ASP A 260 19.90 3.51 15.96
N ASN A 261 20.96 4.10 15.40
CA ASN A 261 22.12 4.51 16.21
C ASN A 261 21.80 5.80 16.97
N LYS A 262 21.13 6.75 16.30
CA LYS A 262 20.69 8.02 16.90
C LYS A 262 19.34 7.92 17.59
N GLN A 263 18.65 6.78 17.47
CA GLN A 263 17.32 6.54 18.04
C GLN A 263 16.30 7.60 17.60
N LEU A 264 16.28 7.92 16.30
CA LEU A 264 15.36 8.91 15.74
C LEU A 264 14.87 8.52 14.35
N SER A 265 13.71 9.06 13.98
CA SER A 265 13.19 9.02 12.62
C SER A 265 13.32 10.40 11.98
N GLU A 266 13.72 10.48 10.72
CA GLU A 266 13.86 11.75 10.00
C GLU A 266 13.30 11.69 8.58
N VAL A 267 12.96 12.86 8.03
CA VAL A 267 12.58 13.01 6.63
C VAL A 267 13.47 14.07 6.01
N VAL A 268 14.06 13.77 4.86
CA VAL A 268 14.91 14.68 4.09
C VAL A 268 14.19 15.04 2.80
N ALA A 269 14.25 16.32 2.43
CA ALA A 269 13.64 16.82 1.21
C ALA A 269 14.34 16.26 -0.03
N ASP A 270 13.56 15.64 -0.91
CA ASP A 270 14.00 15.13 -2.22
C ASP A 270 13.96 16.19 -3.33
N ARG A 271 13.27 17.30 -3.07
CA ARG A 271 13.14 18.45 -3.97
C ARG A 271 13.00 19.75 -3.17
N ASN A 272 12.97 20.87 -3.88
CA ASN A 272 12.68 22.16 -3.28
C ASN A 272 11.16 22.32 -3.04
N TYR A 273 10.80 23.00 -1.95
CA TYR A 273 9.43 23.41 -1.63
C TYR A 273 9.35 24.92 -1.43
N SER A 274 8.28 25.53 -1.98
CA SER A 274 7.97 26.94 -1.73
C SER A 274 7.14 27.09 -0.44
N PRO A 275 7.20 28.25 0.25
CA PRO A 275 6.31 28.50 1.39
C PRO A 275 4.83 28.30 1.00
N GLY A 276 4.07 27.62 1.85
CA GLY A 276 2.68 27.26 1.62
C GLY A 276 2.47 26.00 0.76
N GLU A 277 3.54 25.38 0.24
CA GLU A 277 3.45 24.13 -0.50
C GLU A 277 3.33 22.94 0.45
N GLN A 278 2.45 21.98 0.13
CA GLN A 278 2.32 20.76 0.90
C GLN A 278 3.57 19.89 0.75
N VAL A 279 4.08 19.40 1.88
CA VAL A 279 5.21 18.47 1.88
C VAL A 279 4.67 17.05 1.81
N LEU A 280 5.12 16.31 0.81
CA LEU A 280 4.66 14.97 0.47
C LEU A 280 5.83 13.99 0.56
N ILE A 281 5.53 12.74 0.85
CA ILE A 281 6.52 11.65 0.86
C ILE A 281 6.03 10.45 0.08
N ARG A 282 6.92 9.53 -0.24
CA ARG A 282 6.56 8.21 -0.75
C ARG A 282 6.36 7.23 0.40
N TYR A 283 5.13 6.74 0.58
CA TYR A 283 4.84 5.65 1.51
C TYR A 283 5.49 4.34 1.08
N GLY A 284 5.53 4.12 -0.23
CA GLY A 284 6.17 2.98 -0.84
C GLY A 284 5.83 2.94 -2.33
N LYS A 285 6.42 1.99 -3.04
CA LYS A 285 6.07 1.71 -4.43
C LYS A 285 4.90 0.73 -4.45
N PHE A 286 3.72 1.22 -4.08
CA PHE A 286 2.51 0.44 -3.87
C PHE A 286 1.56 0.52 -5.07
N SER A 287 0.85 -0.58 -5.34
CA SER A 287 -0.25 -0.59 -6.30
C SER A 287 -1.52 -0.01 -5.69
N ASN A 288 -2.52 0.31 -6.50
CA ASN A 288 -3.83 0.73 -5.98
C ASN A 288 -4.51 -0.35 -5.13
N VAL A 289 -4.17 -1.64 -5.31
CA VAL A 289 -4.61 -2.73 -4.41
C VAL A 289 -4.11 -2.46 -2.99
N THR A 290 -2.79 -2.24 -2.83
CA THR A 290 -2.20 -1.97 -1.52
C THR A 290 -2.62 -0.60 -0.96
N LEU A 291 -2.64 0.44 -1.80
CA LEU A 291 -3.05 1.78 -1.35
C LEU A 291 -4.49 1.78 -0.83
N LEU A 292 -5.40 1.08 -1.51
CA LEU A 292 -6.79 1.05 -1.10
C LEU A 292 -7.03 0.12 0.10
N LEU A 293 -6.34 -1.01 0.20
CA LEU A 293 -6.44 -1.91 1.35
C LEU A 293 -5.88 -1.27 2.63
N ASP A 294 -4.64 -0.76 2.55
CA ASP A 294 -3.85 -0.38 3.72
C ASP A 294 -4.02 1.10 4.09
N PHE A 295 -4.31 1.98 3.12
CA PHE A 295 -4.39 3.43 3.36
C PHE A 295 -5.75 4.05 3.01
N GLY A 296 -6.64 3.31 2.35
CA GLY A 296 -7.98 3.81 2.01
C GLY A 296 -8.02 4.82 0.88
N PHE A 297 -7.06 4.81 -0.04
CA PHE A 297 -7.13 5.67 -1.23
C PHE A 297 -6.57 5.01 -2.47
N THR A 298 -6.84 5.62 -3.62
CA THR A 298 -6.23 5.24 -4.91
C THR A 298 -5.60 6.48 -5.55
N VAL A 299 -4.59 6.26 -6.39
CA VAL A 299 -3.99 7.30 -7.22
C VAL A 299 -4.32 7.03 -8.69
N ARG A 300 -4.63 8.09 -9.45
CA ARG A 300 -4.96 7.98 -10.87
C ARG A 300 -3.80 7.42 -11.70
N THR A 301 -2.58 7.82 -11.34
CA THR A 301 -1.33 7.37 -11.94
C THR A 301 -0.54 6.57 -10.93
N THR A 302 -0.79 5.27 -10.84
CA THR A 302 0.07 4.37 -10.05
C THR A 302 1.43 4.27 -10.74
N PHE A 303 2.45 4.88 -10.15
CA PHE A 303 3.84 4.60 -10.50
C PHE A 303 4.19 3.19 -10.04
N MET A 304 4.00 2.22 -10.94
CA MET A 304 4.67 0.91 -11.07
C MET A 304 3.83 -0.09 -11.89
N THR A 305 2.95 0.35 -12.80
CA THR A 305 2.79 -0.48 -13.99
C THR A 305 4.11 -0.38 -14.74
N ARG A 306 4.94 -1.43 -14.68
CA ARG A 306 5.99 -1.60 -15.68
C ARG A 306 5.26 -1.73 -17.01
N GLU A 307 5.03 -0.60 -17.67
CA GLU A 307 4.73 -0.60 -19.09
C GLU A 307 5.76 -1.51 -19.74
N VAL A 308 5.26 -2.50 -20.47
CA VAL A 308 6.11 -3.36 -21.26
C VAL A 308 6.60 -2.53 -22.44
N ARG A 309 7.65 -1.74 -22.21
CA ARG A 309 8.22 -0.84 -23.22
C ARG A 309 9.02 -1.64 -24.25
N SER A 310 8.49 -1.64 -25.47
CA SER A 310 9.08 -1.88 -26.81
C SER A 310 9.94 -3.13 -27.05
N ALA A 311 9.78 -3.69 -28.25
CA ALA A 311 10.46 -4.89 -28.75
C ALA A 311 11.98 -4.72 -29.00
N ASN A 312 12.51 -3.49 -29.01
CA ASN A 312 13.87 -3.21 -29.48
C ASN A 312 14.86 -2.76 -28.37
N GLY A 313 14.47 -2.83 -27.11
CA GLY A 313 15.38 -2.62 -25.97
C GLY A 313 15.30 -3.81 -25.02
N LYS A 314 16.30 -3.98 -24.14
CA LYS A 314 16.21 -4.91 -23.00
C LYS A 314 15.11 -4.42 -22.03
N GLY A 315 13.84 -4.58 -22.42
CA GLY A 315 12.63 -4.20 -21.71
C GLY A 315 11.92 -5.44 -21.18
N LYS A 316 11.39 -5.37 -19.95
CA LYS A 316 10.77 -6.51 -19.27
C LYS A 316 9.41 -6.82 -19.90
N GLY A 317 9.33 -7.91 -20.66
CA GLY A 317 8.08 -8.53 -21.14
C GLY A 317 7.21 -9.07 -20.00
N ILE A 318 6.14 -9.79 -20.32
CA ILE A 318 5.38 -10.54 -19.31
C ILE A 318 6.34 -11.39 -18.47
N PRO A 319 6.21 -11.45 -17.12
CA PRO A 319 7.20 -12.17 -16.33
C PRO A 319 7.35 -13.63 -16.74
N GLN A 320 8.60 -14.11 -16.68
CA GLN A 320 9.01 -15.41 -17.23
C GLN A 320 8.23 -16.58 -16.66
N SER A 321 7.84 -16.51 -15.38
CA SER A 321 7.02 -17.52 -14.72
C SER A 321 5.66 -17.69 -15.38
N LEU A 322 5.02 -16.63 -15.90
CA LEU A 322 3.73 -16.77 -16.59
C LEU A 322 3.90 -17.36 -17.99
N ARG A 323 4.99 -17.03 -18.69
CA ARG A 323 5.32 -17.71 -19.96
C ARG A 323 5.57 -19.20 -19.73
N ALA A 324 6.37 -19.54 -18.72
CA ALA A 324 6.61 -20.93 -18.32
C ALA A 324 5.30 -21.65 -17.98
N PHE A 325 4.42 -20.99 -17.21
CA PHE A 325 3.09 -21.52 -16.91
C PHE A 325 2.25 -21.78 -18.17
N GLY A 326 2.24 -20.84 -19.12
CA GLY A 326 1.57 -21.04 -20.41
C GLY A 326 2.09 -22.25 -21.18
N ARG A 327 3.40 -22.50 -21.14
CA ARG A 327 4.04 -23.67 -21.79
C ARG A 327 3.63 -24.98 -21.12
N VAL A 328 3.65 -25.04 -19.80
CA VAL A 328 3.18 -26.21 -19.04
C VAL A 328 1.71 -26.50 -19.33
N LEU A 329 0.87 -25.46 -19.38
CA LEU A 329 -0.55 -25.61 -19.72
C LEU A 329 -0.80 -26.08 -21.16
N SER A 330 0.16 -25.85 -22.07
CA SER A 330 0.01 -26.24 -23.47
C SER A 330 0.33 -27.71 -23.72
N CYS A 331 0.96 -28.42 -22.77
CA CYS A 331 1.32 -29.83 -22.94
C CYS A 331 0.08 -30.70 -23.19
N VAL A 332 0.11 -31.48 -24.26
CA VAL A 332 -0.99 -32.38 -24.66
C VAL A 332 -0.68 -33.85 -24.39
N SER A 333 0.54 -34.16 -23.90
CA SER A 333 0.94 -35.51 -23.56
C SER A 333 1.86 -35.53 -22.33
N PRO A 334 1.91 -36.66 -21.59
CA PRO A 334 2.88 -36.84 -20.51
C PRO A 334 4.33 -36.70 -20.97
N GLN A 335 4.63 -37.10 -22.21
CA GLN A 335 5.99 -37.02 -22.75
C GLN A 335 6.48 -35.57 -22.86
N GLU A 336 5.64 -34.65 -23.33
CA GLU A 336 6.04 -33.23 -23.41
C GLU A 336 6.31 -32.64 -22.02
N LEU A 337 5.56 -33.07 -21.00
CA LEU A 337 5.84 -32.66 -19.62
C LEU A 337 7.16 -33.26 -19.11
N SER A 338 7.41 -34.54 -19.37
CA SER A 338 8.68 -35.20 -19.05
C SER A 338 9.87 -34.52 -19.72
N ASP A 339 9.71 -34.08 -20.98
CA ASP A 339 10.75 -33.35 -21.71
C ASP A 339 11.06 -32.00 -21.04
N LEU A 340 10.04 -31.29 -20.54
CA LEU A 340 10.23 -30.04 -19.79
C LEU A 340 10.94 -30.28 -18.45
N VAL A 341 10.63 -31.38 -17.76
CA VAL A 341 11.31 -31.77 -16.51
C VAL A 341 12.77 -32.07 -16.79
N LYS A 342 13.05 -32.86 -17.82
CA LYS A 342 14.41 -33.17 -18.25
C LYS A 342 15.19 -31.91 -18.63
N GLU A 343 14.57 -30.97 -19.36
CA GLU A 343 15.20 -29.68 -19.66
C GLU A 343 15.52 -28.91 -18.37
N ALA A 344 14.65 -28.91 -17.37
CA ALA A 344 14.91 -28.24 -16.11
C ALA A 344 16.08 -28.87 -15.35
N GLU A 345 16.14 -30.22 -15.30
CA GLU A 345 17.23 -30.99 -14.68
C GLU A 345 18.59 -30.72 -15.34
N GLU A 346 18.62 -30.63 -16.67
CA GLU A 346 19.84 -30.38 -17.45
C GLU A 346 20.30 -28.91 -17.40
N ASN A 347 19.50 -27.99 -16.86
CA ASN A 347 19.80 -26.56 -16.85
C ASN A 347 19.84 -25.99 -15.43
N ASP A 348 18.88 -25.12 -15.08
CA ASP A 348 18.89 -24.34 -13.85
C ASP A 348 17.78 -24.76 -12.87
N GLY A 349 17.20 -25.94 -13.06
CA GLY A 349 16.13 -26.48 -12.21
C GLY A 349 14.77 -25.82 -12.40
N HIS A 350 14.63 -24.84 -13.30
CA HIS A 350 13.39 -24.10 -13.50
C HIS A 350 12.57 -24.64 -14.69
N LEU A 351 11.42 -25.24 -14.38
CA LEU A 351 10.51 -25.85 -15.36
C LEU A 351 10.02 -24.86 -16.43
N ALA A 352 10.11 -25.26 -17.70
CA ALA A 352 9.60 -24.53 -18.86
C ALA A 352 10.06 -23.07 -18.95
N ARG A 353 11.22 -22.74 -18.37
CA ARG A 353 11.75 -21.39 -18.32
C ARG A 353 12.11 -20.85 -19.70
N ARG A 354 12.64 -21.72 -20.57
CA ARG A 354 13.06 -21.39 -21.94
C ARG A 354 11.89 -21.57 -22.94
N PRO A 355 11.92 -20.88 -24.09
CA PRO A 355 10.95 -21.11 -25.16
C PRO A 355 10.93 -22.56 -25.62
N LEU A 356 9.75 -23.07 -26.00
CA LEU A 356 9.61 -24.41 -26.55
C LEU A 356 10.36 -24.53 -27.89
N ARG A 357 10.99 -25.68 -28.13
CA ARG A 357 11.76 -25.94 -29.36
C ARG A 357 10.92 -25.79 -30.63
N LYS A 358 9.66 -26.24 -30.58
CA LYS A 358 8.71 -26.08 -31.69
C LYS A 358 8.03 -24.71 -31.58
N ILE A 359 8.31 -23.83 -32.54
CA ILE A 359 7.74 -22.46 -32.59
C ILE A 359 6.21 -22.50 -32.56
N SER A 360 5.58 -23.44 -33.26
CA SER A 360 4.12 -23.62 -33.25
C SER A 360 3.56 -23.87 -31.85
N ARG A 361 4.24 -24.71 -31.05
CA ARG A 361 3.86 -25.01 -29.66
C ARG A 361 4.10 -23.80 -28.74
N GLU A 362 5.18 -23.05 -28.95
CA GLU A 362 5.43 -21.80 -28.21
C GLU A 362 4.30 -20.78 -28.47
N ILE A 363 3.87 -20.61 -29.73
CA ILE A 363 2.75 -19.74 -30.10
C ILE A 363 1.44 -20.25 -29.45
N GLU A 364 1.19 -21.55 -29.46
CA GLU A 364 0.00 -22.16 -28.84
C GLU A 364 -0.05 -21.89 -27.32
N ALA A 365 1.07 -22.08 -26.62
CA ALA A 365 1.21 -21.74 -25.20
C ALA A 365 0.85 -20.27 -24.91
N HIS A 366 1.30 -19.34 -25.75
CA HIS A 366 1.01 -17.92 -25.59
C HIS A 366 -0.43 -17.58 -26.00
N LYS A 367 -1.04 -18.29 -26.95
CA LYS A 367 -2.47 -18.16 -27.29
C LYS A 367 -3.38 -18.57 -26.13
N ILE A 368 -3.02 -19.59 -25.36
CA ILE A 368 -3.75 -19.96 -24.12
C ILE A 368 -3.76 -18.78 -23.13
N LEU A 369 -2.61 -18.14 -22.93
CA LEU A 369 -2.50 -16.95 -22.08
C LEU A 369 -3.31 -15.77 -22.61
N ILE A 370 -3.23 -15.48 -23.92
CA ILE A 370 -4.02 -14.41 -24.56
C ILE A 370 -5.51 -14.64 -24.36
N ALA A 371 -6.02 -15.85 -24.62
CA ALA A 371 -7.44 -16.17 -24.47
C ALA A 371 -7.91 -15.96 -23.03
N ARG A 372 -7.09 -16.34 -22.04
CA ARG A 372 -7.42 -16.14 -20.63
C ARG A 372 -7.39 -14.66 -20.23
N ILE A 373 -6.42 -13.89 -20.71
CA ILE A 373 -6.33 -12.46 -20.43
C ILE A 373 -7.48 -11.71 -21.11
N MET A 374 -7.86 -12.05 -22.34
CA MET A 374 -8.99 -11.42 -23.03
C MET A 374 -10.31 -11.65 -22.29
N ARG A 375 -10.55 -12.86 -21.77
CA ARG A 375 -11.72 -13.11 -20.90
C ARG A 375 -11.70 -12.22 -19.65
N LEU A 376 -10.53 -12.03 -19.02
CA LEU A 376 -10.41 -11.12 -17.89
C LEU A 376 -10.67 -9.66 -18.31
N VAL A 377 -10.21 -9.23 -19.48
CA VAL A 377 -10.50 -7.89 -20.01
C VAL A 377 -12.01 -7.68 -20.13
N GLU A 378 -12.74 -8.63 -20.72
CA GLU A 378 -14.20 -8.59 -20.85
C GLU A 378 -14.89 -8.54 -19.47
N GLU A 379 -14.46 -9.38 -18.52
CA GLU A 379 -14.98 -9.40 -17.14
C GLU A 379 -14.80 -8.03 -16.46
N TYR A 380 -13.65 -7.36 -16.66
CA TYR A 380 -13.37 -6.05 -16.07
C TYR A 380 -14.15 -4.91 -16.74
N GLU A 381 -14.27 -4.94 -18.07
CA GLU A 381 -15.04 -3.95 -18.82
C GLU A 381 -16.51 -3.95 -18.39
N ALA A 382 -17.12 -5.14 -18.29
CA ALA A 382 -18.50 -5.28 -17.80
C ALA A 382 -18.69 -4.72 -16.38
N SER A 383 -17.73 -4.95 -15.48
CA SER A 383 -17.79 -4.41 -14.12
C SER A 383 -17.66 -2.89 -14.08
N ILE A 384 -16.76 -2.32 -14.88
CA ILE A 384 -16.58 -0.86 -14.95
C ILE A 384 -17.86 -0.21 -15.51
N GLU A 385 -18.47 -0.79 -16.54
CA GLU A 385 -19.74 -0.32 -17.09
C GLU A 385 -20.86 -0.34 -16.04
N SER A 386 -20.96 -1.42 -15.27
CA SER A 386 -21.93 -1.54 -14.17
C SER A 386 -21.76 -0.45 -13.11
N LEU A 387 -20.51 -0.08 -12.77
CA LEU A 387 -20.24 1.00 -11.80
C LEU A 387 -20.72 2.37 -12.28
N VAL A 388 -20.58 2.64 -13.58
CA VAL A 388 -21.02 3.89 -14.23
C VAL A 388 -22.55 3.95 -14.28
N LEU A 389 -23.20 2.86 -14.72
CA LEU A 389 -24.67 2.79 -14.83
C LEU A 389 -25.37 2.89 -13.47
N GLY A 390 -24.73 2.44 -12.39
CA GLY A 390 -25.27 2.52 -11.04
C GLY A 390 -25.14 3.88 -10.34
N SER A 391 -24.73 4.96 -11.03
CA SER A 391 -24.59 6.29 -10.40
C SER A 391 -25.97 6.91 -10.14
N SER A 392 -26.55 6.64 -8.98
CA SER A 392 -27.73 7.36 -8.50
C SER A 392 -27.35 8.78 -8.07
N SER A 393 -28.21 9.76 -8.36
CA SER A 393 -28.04 11.16 -7.94
C SER A 393 -28.16 11.39 -6.43
N PHE A 394 -28.40 10.33 -5.64
CA PHE A 394 -28.65 10.38 -4.19
C PHE A 394 -27.65 9.56 -3.36
N ALA A 395 -26.51 9.15 -3.94
CA ALA A 395 -25.48 8.47 -3.17
C ALA A 395 -24.86 9.40 -2.12
N CYS A 396 -24.72 8.93 -0.87
CA CYS A 396 -23.92 9.61 0.15
C CYS A 396 -22.49 9.84 -0.36
N GLU A 397 -21.90 11.00 -0.04
CA GLU A 397 -20.56 11.40 -0.48
C GLU A 397 -19.50 10.31 -0.27
N ARG A 398 -19.57 9.58 0.86
CA ARG A 398 -18.69 8.44 1.16
C ARG A 398 -18.80 7.32 0.12
N LEU A 399 -20.01 6.96 -0.27
CA LEU A 399 -20.25 5.91 -1.27
C LEU A 399 -19.77 6.37 -2.65
N ALA A 400 -19.99 7.63 -3.00
CA ALA A 400 -19.49 8.21 -4.25
C ALA A 400 -17.95 8.17 -4.32
N LEU A 401 -17.29 8.48 -3.20
CA LEU A 401 -15.84 8.39 -3.07
C LEU A 401 -15.32 6.95 -3.21
N ARG A 402 -15.89 6.01 -2.46
CA ARG A 402 -15.50 4.59 -2.52
C ARG A 402 -15.75 4.00 -3.91
N ARG A 403 -16.85 4.38 -4.57
CA ARG A 403 -17.14 4.00 -5.96
C ARG A 403 -16.09 4.54 -6.93
N ARG A 404 -15.64 5.79 -6.75
CA ARG A 404 -14.55 6.36 -7.55
C ARG A 404 -13.24 5.60 -7.34
N MET A 405 -12.92 5.22 -6.10
CA MET A 405 -11.74 4.38 -5.80
C MET A 405 -11.85 2.99 -6.46
N ALA A 406 -13.02 2.37 -6.43
CA ALA A 406 -13.28 1.10 -7.13
C ALA A 406 -13.06 1.26 -8.65
N TRP A 407 -13.57 2.34 -9.23
CA TRP A 407 -13.38 2.66 -10.65
C TRP A 407 -11.89 2.87 -11.00
N ASP A 408 -11.15 3.64 -10.20
CA ASP A 408 -9.72 3.92 -10.40
C ASP A 408 -8.87 2.64 -10.28
N LEU A 409 -9.23 1.74 -9.36
CA LEU A 409 -8.61 0.42 -9.19
C LEU A 409 -8.83 -0.46 -10.43
N LEU A 410 -10.08 -0.69 -10.81
CA LEU A 410 -10.43 -1.60 -11.91
C LEU A 410 -9.91 -1.10 -13.25
N ASN A 411 -9.97 0.21 -13.51
CA ASN A 411 -9.38 0.78 -14.73
C ASN A 411 -7.86 0.65 -14.73
N GLY A 412 -7.21 0.78 -13.58
CA GLY A 412 -5.78 0.52 -13.44
C GLY A 412 -5.41 -0.91 -13.86
N GLU A 413 -6.09 -1.90 -13.28
CA GLU A 413 -5.89 -3.32 -13.58
C GLU A 413 -6.24 -3.68 -15.04
N LEU A 414 -7.33 -3.14 -15.58
CA LEU A 414 -7.73 -3.31 -16.98
C LEU A 414 -6.65 -2.82 -17.95
N ARG A 415 -6.01 -1.67 -17.67
CA ARG A 415 -4.89 -1.18 -18.49
C ARG A 415 -3.71 -2.16 -18.49
N VAL A 416 -3.40 -2.77 -17.35
CA VAL A 416 -2.33 -3.80 -17.26
C VAL A 416 -2.68 -5.01 -18.11
N LEU A 417 -3.92 -5.51 -18.02
CA LEU A 417 -4.39 -6.66 -18.79
C LEU A 417 -4.35 -6.40 -20.30
N LYS A 418 -4.81 -5.22 -20.76
CA LYS A 418 -4.73 -4.81 -22.17
C LYS A 418 -3.28 -4.73 -22.65
N SER A 419 -2.38 -4.15 -21.86
CA SER A 419 -0.95 -4.07 -22.19
C SER A 419 -0.30 -5.46 -22.29
N ALA A 420 -0.60 -6.36 -21.35
CA ALA A 420 -0.12 -7.74 -21.36
C ALA A 420 -0.61 -8.50 -22.61
N SER A 421 -1.90 -8.38 -22.95
CA SER A 421 -2.48 -8.97 -24.16
C SER A 421 -1.80 -8.47 -25.43
N ALA A 422 -1.60 -7.16 -25.54
CA ALA A 422 -0.89 -6.55 -26.68
C ALA A 422 0.55 -7.07 -26.80
N TRP A 423 1.28 -7.17 -25.70
CA TRP A 423 2.64 -7.72 -25.72
C TRP A 423 2.68 -9.17 -26.20
N LEU A 424 1.78 -10.03 -25.69
CA LEU A 424 1.71 -11.43 -26.12
C LEU A 424 1.38 -11.57 -27.61
N LYS A 425 0.43 -10.77 -28.12
CA LYS A 425 0.08 -10.74 -29.54
C LYS A 425 1.30 -10.36 -30.38
N ASN A 426 2.01 -9.30 -30.01
CA ASN A 426 3.23 -8.87 -30.71
C ASN A 426 4.34 -9.93 -30.65
N TYR A 427 4.52 -10.59 -29.51
CA TYR A 427 5.48 -11.69 -29.36
C TYR A 427 5.15 -12.86 -30.29
N CYS A 428 3.89 -13.29 -30.34
CA CYS A 428 3.45 -14.35 -31.25
C CYS A 428 3.65 -13.96 -32.72
N THR A 429 3.31 -12.72 -33.10
CA THR A 429 3.53 -12.23 -34.47
C THR A 429 5.01 -12.23 -34.84
N ALA A 430 5.89 -11.78 -33.93
CA ALA A 430 7.33 -11.79 -34.16
C ALA A 430 7.87 -13.21 -34.37
N LEU A 431 7.42 -14.18 -33.55
CA LEU A 431 7.80 -15.58 -33.71
C LEU A 431 7.39 -16.17 -35.05
N THR A 432 6.19 -15.85 -35.54
CA THR A 432 5.73 -16.28 -36.86
C THR A 432 6.64 -15.75 -37.96
N MET A 433 7.05 -14.48 -37.89
CA MET A 433 7.92 -13.85 -38.89
C MET A 433 9.34 -14.41 -38.90
N THR A 434 9.86 -14.81 -37.73
CA THR A 434 11.17 -15.47 -37.64
C THR A 434 11.13 -16.93 -38.09
N GLY A 435 10.01 -17.61 -37.85
CA GLY A 435 9.81 -19.01 -38.25
C GLY A 435 9.51 -19.19 -39.74
N SER A 436 9.14 -18.13 -40.47
CA SER A 436 8.98 -18.15 -41.94
C SER A 436 10.29 -17.91 -42.70
N ASN A 437 11.37 -17.56 -42.00
CA ASN A 437 12.71 -17.29 -42.57
C ASN A 437 13.73 -18.41 -42.24
N GLN A 438 13.29 -19.51 -41.64
CA GLN A 438 14.02 -20.77 -41.43
C GLN A 438 13.25 -21.89 -42.10
#